data_AF-A0A2V8EAA9-F1
#
_entry.id   AF-A0A2V8EAA9-F1
#
_cell.length_a   1.000
_cell.length_b   1.000
_cell.length_c   1.000
_cell.angle_alpha   90.00
_cell.angle_beta   90.00
_cell.angle_gamma   90.00
#
_symmetry.space_group_name_H-M   'P 1'
#
loop_
_entity.id
_entity.type
_entity.pdbx_description
1 polymer ?
#
loop_
_entity_poly.entity_id
_entity_poly.type
_entity_poly.pdbx_seq_one_letter_code
_entity_poly.pdbx_strand_id
1 'polypeptide(L)' 'MAPWHDQAIFLEVRERFVRLVQDRTAERGSQWAAIEAIAPKAGCTTETLRRWVSRAERDAGQRLA' A
#
# COMPACT_ATOMS: atom_id res chain seq x y z
N MET A 1 -24.64 -9.62 -11.77
CA MET A 1 -23.95 -10.11 -10.57
C MET A 1 -22.70 -10.83 -11.01
N ALA A 2 -21.61 -10.09 -11.22
CA ALA A 2 -20.30 -10.64 -11.54
C ALA A 2 -19.40 -10.30 -10.35
N PRO A 3 -19.12 -11.26 -9.46
CA PRO A 3 -18.10 -11.07 -8.45
C PRO A 3 -16.72 -11.12 -9.13
N TRP A 4 -15.73 -10.39 -8.62
CA TRP A 4 -14.29 -10.54 -8.92
C TRP A 4 -13.63 -9.65 -9.99
N HIS A 5 -14.29 -8.67 -10.63
CA HIS A 5 -13.55 -7.62 -11.37
C HIS A 5 -12.81 -6.61 -10.47
N ASP A 6 -13.05 -6.67 -9.16
CA ASP A 6 -12.51 -5.74 -8.17
C ASP A 6 -11.12 -6.17 -7.64
N GLN A 7 -10.79 -7.47 -7.62
CA GLN A 7 -9.62 -7.97 -6.88
C GLN A 7 -8.29 -7.84 -7.64
N ALA A 8 -8.32 -7.90 -8.97
CA ALA A 8 -7.15 -7.61 -9.80
C ALA A 8 -6.83 -6.11 -9.82
N ILE A 9 -7.87 -5.26 -9.92
CA ILE A 9 -7.75 -3.81 -9.73
C ILE A 9 -7.22 -3.53 -8.33
N PHE A 10 -7.71 -4.21 -7.30
CA PHE A 10 -7.26 -4.04 -5.92
C PHE A 10 -5.79 -4.39 -5.71
N LEU A 11 -5.26 -5.42 -6.39
CA LEU A 11 -3.84 -5.76 -6.32
C LEU A 11 -2.97 -4.68 -6.97
N GLU A 12 -3.34 -4.25 -8.17
CA GLU A 12 -2.60 -3.24 -8.93
C GLU A 12 -2.65 -1.87 -8.21
N VAL A 13 -3.80 -1.53 -7.65
CA VAL A 13 -4.04 -0.35 -6.81
C VAL A 13 -3.28 -0.44 -5.49
N ARG A 14 -3.20 -1.62 -4.87
CA ARG A 14 -2.39 -1.86 -3.65
C ARG A 14 -0.92 -1.59 -3.92
N GLU A 15 -0.34 -2.15 -4.98
CA GLU A 15 1.08 -1.94 -5.31
C GLU A 15 1.37 -0.47 -5.59
N ARG A 16 0.47 0.23 -6.28
CA ARG A 16 0.56 1.67 -6.51
C ARG A 16 0.54 2.47 -5.22
N PHE A 17 -0.37 2.16 -4.29
CA PHE A 17 -0.45 2.88 -3.02
C PHE A 17 0.73 2.57 -2.08
N VAL A 18 1.19 1.32 -2.05
CA VAL A 18 2.40 0.94 -1.30
C VAL A 18 3.62 1.72 -1.80
N ARG A 19 3.80 1.78 -3.12
CA ARG A 19 4.91 2.55 -3.72
C ARG A 19 4.80 4.05 -3.41
N LEU A 20 3.59 4.60 -3.46
CA LEU A 20 3.33 6.00 -3.11
C LEU A 20 3.61 6.29 -1.62
N VAL A 21 3.31 5.35 -0.71
CA VAL A 21 3.65 5.47 0.71
C VAL A 21 5.16 5.47 0.90
N GLN A 22 5.89 4.55 0.25
CA GLN A 22 7.35 4.46 0.36
C GLN A 22 8.04 5.73 -0.14
N ASP A 23 7.61 6.24 -1.30
CA ASP A 23 8.09 7.49 -1.89
C ASP A 23 7.89 8.69 -0.93
N ARG A 24 6.67 8.85 -0.40
CA ARG A 24 6.37 9.91 0.59
C ARG A 24 7.10 9.75 1.92
N THR A 25 7.39 8.51 2.32
CA THR A 25 8.15 8.21 3.54
C THR A 25 9.60 8.68 3.39
N ALA A 26 10.19 8.46 2.21
CA ALA A 26 11.53 8.94 1.90
C ALA A 26 11.61 10.48 1.90
N GLU A 27 10.54 11.17 1.50
CA GLU A 27 10.50 12.64 1.46
C GLU A 27 10.14 13.32 2.79
N ARG A 28 9.24 12.72 3.61
CA ARG A 28 8.69 13.35 4.83
C ARG A 28 9.09 12.71 6.15
N GLY A 29 9.84 11.61 6.12
CA GLY A 29 10.40 10.96 7.32
C GLY A 29 9.37 10.24 8.21
N SER A 30 8.08 10.26 7.88
CA SER A 30 7.04 9.56 8.64
C SER A 30 6.15 8.73 7.72
N GLN A 31 6.36 7.41 7.79
CA GLN A 31 5.55 6.42 7.09
C GLN A 31 4.08 6.46 7.52
N TRP A 32 3.83 6.76 8.81
CA TRP A 32 2.49 6.89 9.35
C TRP A 32 1.74 8.07 8.71
N ALA A 33 2.38 9.22 8.56
CA ALA A 33 1.78 10.39 7.93
C ALA A 33 1.47 10.14 6.44
N ALA A 34 2.32 9.39 5.73
CA ALA A 34 2.07 8.99 4.36
C ALA A 34 0.86 8.04 4.26
N ILE A 35 0.75 7.07 5.17
CA ILE A 35 -0.37 6.13 5.25
C ILE A 35 -1.69 6.87 5.53
N GLU A 36 -1.71 7.79 6.50
CA GLU A 36 -2.91 8.57 6.84
C GLU A 36 -3.41 9.42 5.66
N ALA A 37 -2.50 10.00 4.88
CA ALA A 37 -2.85 10.81 3.71
C ALA A 37 -3.36 10.00 2.51
N ILE A 38 -3.03 8.70 2.45
CA ILE A 38 -3.29 7.84 1.28
C ILE A 38 -4.46 6.88 1.52
N ALA A 39 -4.66 6.40 2.75
CA ALA A 39 -5.78 5.52 3.13
C ALA A 39 -7.17 6.01 2.64
N PRO A 40 -7.59 7.28 2.84
CA PRO A 40 -8.89 7.74 2.36
C PRO A 40 -9.00 7.76 0.82
N LYS A 41 -7.88 7.90 0.09
CA LYS A 41 -7.85 7.85 -1.38
C LYS A 41 -7.98 6.43 -1.92
N ALA A 42 -7.59 5.45 -1.11
CA ALA A 42 -7.70 4.04 -1.41
C ALA A 42 -9.04 3.42 -1.01
N GLY A 43 -9.90 4.17 -0.31
CA GLY A 43 -11.14 3.64 0.27
C GLY A 43 -10.89 2.57 1.33
N CYS A 44 -9.69 2.53 1.91
CA CYS A 44 -9.31 1.54 2.91
C CYS A 44 -8.87 2.22 4.22
N THR A 45 -8.87 1.46 5.31
CA THR A 45 -8.37 1.96 6.60
C THR A 45 -6.86 2.09 6.59
N THR A 46 -6.32 2.99 7.40
CA THR A 46 -4.88 3.16 7.61
C THR A 46 -4.20 1.86 8.03
N GLU A 47 -4.88 1.05 8.85
CA GLU A 47 -4.38 -0.25 9.28
C GLU A 47 -4.28 -1.26 8.12
N THR A 48 -5.26 -1.25 7.21
CA THR A 48 -5.22 -2.07 5.99
C THR A 48 -4.03 -1.70 5.11
N LEU A 49 -3.85 -0.39 4.86
CA LEU A 49 -2.74 0.12 4.06
C LEU A 49 -1.38 -0.19 4.71
N ARG A 50 -1.27 -0.07 6.06
CA ARG A 50 -0.07 -0.46 6.81
C ARG A 50 0.28 -1.94 6.63
N ARG A 51 -0.71 -2.84 6.67
CA ARG A 51 -0.48 -4.27 6.45
C ARG A 51 0.04 -4.55 5.05
N TRP A 52 -0.41 -3.81 4.04
CA TRP A 52 0.09 -3.95 2.67
C TRP A 52 1.54 -3.49 2.53
N VAL A 53 1.88 -2.34 3.12
CA VAL A 53 3.25 -1.82 3.10
C VAL A 53 4.19 -2.83 3.77
N SER A 54 3.85 -3.32 4.98
CA SER A 54 4.67 -4.30 5.68
C SER A 54 4.80 -5.62 4.91
N ARG A 55 3.74 -6.08 4.23
CA ARG A 55 3.78 -7.27 3.35
C ARG A 55 4.74 -7.05 2.18
N ALA A 56 4.72 -5.87 1.56
CA ALA A 56 5.57 -5.53 0.43
C ALA A 56 7.04 -5.37 0.84
N GLU A 57 7.34 -4.79 2.00
CA GLU A 57 8.71 -4.73 2.53
C GLU A 57 9.29 -6.13 2.76
N ARG A 58 8.47 -7.04 3.30
CA ARG A 58 8.87 -8.45 3.49
C ARG A 58 9.05 -9.20 2.17
N ASP A 59 8.20 -8.93 1.18
CA ASP A 59 8.32 -9.54 -0.15
C ASP A 59 9.57 -9.02 -0.90
N ALA A 60 9.82 -7.72 -0.84
CA ALA A 60 11.03 -7.10 -1.39
C ALA A 60 12.30 -7.66 -0.73
N GLY A 61 12.29 -7.84 0.60
CA GLY A 61 13.40 -8.48 1.33
C GLY A 61 13.58 -9.96 1.00
N GLN A 62 12.51 -10.68 0.62
CA GLN A 62 12.59 -12.08 0.19
C GLN A 62 13.04 -12.24 -1.27
N ARG A 63 12.78 -11.26 -2.14
CA ARG A 63 13.24 -11.28 -3.54
C ARG A 63 14.70 -10.87 -3.73
N LEU A 64 15.30 -10.21 -2.74
CA LEU A 64 16.71 -9.79 -2.74
C LEU A 64 17.64 -10.81 -2.05
N ALA A 65 17.11 -11.93 -1.55
CA ALA A 65 17.86 -12.99 -0.86
C ALA A 65 18.13 -14.21 -1.77
#